data_AF-A0A6I1MRE3-F1
#
_entry.id   AF-A0A6I1MRE3-F1
#
_cell.length_a   1.000
_cell.length_b   1.000
_cell.length_c   1.000
_cell.angle_alpha   90.00
_cell.angle_beta   90.00
_cell.angle_gamma   90.00
#
_symmetry.space_group_name_H-M   'P 1'
#
loop_
_entity.id
_entity.type
_entity.pdbx_description
1 polymer ?
#
loop_
_entity_poly.entity_id
_entity_poly.type
_entity_poly.pdbx_seq_one_letter_code
_entity_poly.pdbx_strand_id
1 'polypeptide(L)'
;MIKNNLQKQRDLLRTYNMPMEIVKKITTVDEEGYKKEDYKVIYKCFGNINNLYGKELYNAFGIGLENTLNIRIKYCNLLKEIFFKSDNKNREYKVKWNNIIFDIFLVDFLGFNNEDVILKVRRLD
;
A
#
# COMPACT_ATOMS: atom_id res chain seq x y z
N MET A 1 -13.25 -20.43 -26.37
CA MET A 1 -12.77 -20.37 -24.96
C MET A 1 -11.51 -19.51 -24.74
N ILE A 2 -10.65 -19.28 -25.74
CA ILE A 2 -9.38 -18.51 -25.58
C ILE A 2 -9.60 -16.99 -25.37
N LYS A 3 -10.62 -16.39 -26.01
CA LYS A 3 -10.88 -14.93 -25.95
C LYS A 3 -11.22 -14.40 -24.55
N ASN A 4 -11.86 -15.22 -23.70
CA ASN A 4 -12.22 -14.83 -22.33
C ASN A 4 -11.01 -14.66 -21.41
N ASN A 5 -9.92 -15.40 -21.64
CA ASN A 5 -8.76 -15.36 -20.76
C ASN A 5 -7.88 -14.13 -21.04
N LEU A 6 -7.72 -13.75 -22.31
CA LEU A 6 -7.03 -12.51 -22.70
C LEU A 6 -7.80 -11.25 -22.27
N GLN A 7 -9.13 -11.27 -22.33
CA GLN A 7 -9.95 -10.15 -21.86
C GLN A 7 -9.83 -9.99 -20.34
N LYS A 8 -9.90 -11.08 -19.58
CA LYS A 8 -9.72 -11.08 -18.11
C LYS A 8 -8.31 -10.63 -17.71
N GLN A 9 -7.27 -11.05 -18.43
CA GLN A 9 -5.90 -10.55 -18.25
C GLN A 9 -5.78 -9.05 -18.56
N ARG A 10 -6.39 -8.56 -19.64
CA ARG A 10 -6.42 -7.14 -19.99
C ARG A 10 -7.17 -6.30 -18.96
N ASP A 11 -8.26 -6.82 -18.41
CA ASP A 11 -9.03 -6.13 -17.39
C ASP A 11 -8.28 -6.13 -16.04
N LEU A 12 -7.60 -7.21 -15.67
CA LEU A 12 -6.69 -7.24 -14.52
C LEU A 12 -5.50 -6.28 -14.66
N LEU A 13 -4.90 -6.20 -15.87
CA LEU A 13 -3.83 -5.25 -16.19
C LEU A 13 -4.35 -3.80 -16.22
N ARG A 14 -5.63 -3.57 -16.55
CA ARG A 14 -6.29 -2.26 -16.43
C ARG A 14 -6.57 -1.89 -14.98
N THR A 15 -6.80 -2.87 -14.10
CA THR A 15 -7.01 -2.61 -12.68
C THR A 15 -5.71 -2.18 -11.99
N TYR A 16 -4.56 -2.78 -12.25
CA TYR A 16 -3.29 -2.43 -11.59
C TYR A 16 -2.36 -1.62 -12.49
N ASN A 17 -2.58 -0.31 -12.57
CA ASN A 17 -1.85 0.57 -13.48
C ASN A 17 -1.06 1.69 -12.78
N MET A 18 -1.16 1.81 -11.46
CA MET A 18 -0.45 2.86 -10.72
C MET A 18 0.84 2.32 -10.12
N PRO A 19 2.03 2.81 -10.55
CA PRO A 19 3.30 2.39 -9.98
C PRO A 19 3.42 2.90 -8.54
N MET A 20 3.81 2.01 -7.64
CA MET A 20 3.92 2.26 -6.21
C MET A 20 5.15 1.55 -5.65
N GLU A 21 5.63 2.03 -4.51
CA GLU A 21 6.75 1.44 -3.79
C GLU A 21 6.37 1.17 -2.35
N ILE A 22 6.65 -0.04 -1.86
CA ILE A 22 6.71 -0.32 -0.43
C ILE A 22 8.10 0.06 0.04
N VAL A 23 8.16 1.00 0.96
CA VAL A 23 9.41 1.53 1.50
C VAL A 23 9.50 1.23 2.98
N LYS A 24 10.72 1.02 3.47
CA LYS A 24 11.01 0.89 4.90
C LYS A 24 11.64 2.17 5.41
N LYS A 25 11.11 2.69 6.52
CA LYS A 25 11.69 3.81 7.26
C LYS A 25 13.06 3.41 7.81
N ILE A 26 14.06 4.24 7.57
CA ILE A 26 15.42 4.08 8.08
C ILE A 26 15.87 5.39 8.75
N THR A 27 16.86 5.30 9.63
CA THR A 27 17.55 6.47 10.17
C THR A 27 18.92 6.55 9.52
N THR A 28 19.19 7.67 8.88
CA THR A 28 20.51 8.03 8.34
C THR A 28 21.13 9.12 9.21
N VAL A 29 22.42 9.38 9.01
CA VAL A 29 23.12 10.49 9.63
C VAL A 29 23.55 11.43 8.51
N ASP A 30 23.28 12.73 8.65
CA ASP A 30 23.72 13.73 7.68
C ASP A 30 25.20 14.12 7.88
N GLU A 31 25.70 15.00 7.02
CA GLU A 31 27.10 15.45 7.05
C GLU A 31 27.47 16.18 8.36
N GLU A 32 26.48 16.69 9.09
CA GLU A 32 26.63 17.41 10.36
C GLU A 32 26.47 16.48 11.59
N GLY A 33 26.19 15.19 11.39
CA GLY A 33 26.07 14.21 12.46
C GLY A 33 24.66 14.08 13.05
N TYR A 34 23.65 14.75 12.49
CA TYR A 34 22.27 14.65 12.97
C TYR A 34 21.55 13.45 12.35
N LYS A 35 20.69 12.81 13.18
CA LYS A 35 19.83 11.72 12.73
C LYS A 35 18.71 12.27 11.85
N LYS A 36 18.61 11.75 10.63
CA LYS A 36 17.55 12.07 9.67
C LYS A 36 16.73 10.83 9.35
N GLU A 37 15.45 11.02 9.11
CA GLU A 37 14.57 9.96 8.63
C GLU A 37 14.64 9.88 7.11
N ASP A 38 14.83 8.66 6.60
CA ASP A 38 14.86 8.37 5.17
C ASP A 38 14.08 7.07 4.88
N TYR A 39 13.90 6.74 3.60
CA TYR A 39 13.09 5.62 3.15
C TYR A 39 13.82 4.76 2.13
N LYS A 40 14.03 3.49 2.46
CA LYS A 40 14.61 2.50 1.55
C LYS A 40 13.52 1.75 0.79
N VAL A 41 13.60 1.69 -0.53
CA VAL A 41 12.68 0.89 -1.34
C VAL A 41 12.90 -0.60 -1.09
N ILE A 42 11.84 -1.30 -0.70
CA ILE A 42 11.84 -2.75 -0.43
C ILE A 42 11.19 -3.51 -1.57
N TYR A 43 10.11 -2.96 -2.11
CA TYR A 43 9.34 -3.62 -3.17
C TYR A 43 8.71 -2.59 -4.09
N LYS A 44 8.84 -2.77 -5.40
CA LYS A 44 8.17 -1.97 -6.42
C LYS A 44 7.02 -2.78 -6.99
N CYS A 45 5.84 -2.18 -7.10
CA CYS A 45 4.65 -2.88 -7.55
C CYS A 45 3.68 -1.94 -8.29
N PHE A 46 2.66 -2.53 -8.90
CA PHE A 46 1.52 -1.79 -9.43
C PHE A 46 0.31 -2.00 -8.52
N GLY A 47 -0.38 -0.91 -8.20
CA GLY A 47 -1.57 -0.86 -7.38
C GLY A 47 -2.77 -0.26 -8.09
N ASN A 48 -3.92 -0.37 -7.45
CA ASN A 48 -5.11 0.42 -7.70
C ASN A 48 -5.49 1.17 -6.42
N ILE A 49 -5.97 2.40 -6.55
CA ILE A 49 -6.53 3.19 -5.46
C ILE A 49 -8.04 3.07 -5.60
N ASN A 50 -8.64 2.32 -4.70
CA ASN A 50 -10.07 2.38 -4.51
C ASN A 50 -10.33 3.56 -3.57
N ASN A 51 -10.70 4.70 -4.13
CA ASN A 51 -11.26 5.79 -3.32
C ASN A 51 -12.47 5.22 -2.55
N LEU A 52 -12.58 5.60 -1.27
CA LEU A 52 -13.73 5.28 -0.43
C LEU A 52 -14.99 5.88 -1.06
N TYR A 53 -15.69 5.16 -1.93
CA TYR A 53 -16.98 5.58 -2.44
C TYR A 53 -18.07 4.86 -1.65
N GLY A 54 -18.82 5.61 -0.82
CA GLY A 54 -20.01 5.12 -0.11
C GLY A 54 -19.98 5.29 1.41
N LYS A 55 -20.66 4.39 2.12
CA LYS A 55 -20.92 4.43 3.58
C LYS A 55 -19.65 4.58 4.44
N GLU A 56 -18.49 4.11 3.94
CA GLU A 56 -17.19 4.26 4.60
C GLU A 56 -16.69 5.72 4.60
N LEU A 57 -16.99 6.51 3.55
CA LEU A 57 -16.67 7.94 3.49
C LEU A 57 -17.51 8.74 4.51
N TYR A 58 -18.79 8.40 4.68
CA TYR A 58 -19.67 9.04 5.66
C TYR A 58 -19.25 8.79 7.10
N ASN A 59 -18.77 7.58 7.42
CA ASN A 59 -18.18 7.30 8.73
C ASN A 59 -16.80 7.97 8.90
N ALA A 60 -16.08 8.18 7.80
CA ALA A 60 -14.77 8.82 7.79
C ALA A 60 -14.80 10.33 8.12
N PHE A 61 -15.85 11.04 7.72
CA PHE A 61 -16.03 12.46 8.03
C PHE A 61 -16.18 12.76 9.53
N GLY A 62 -16.61 11.79 10.34
CA GLY A 62 -16.68 11.95 11.80
C GLY A 62 -15.37 11.66 12.56
N ILE A 63 -14.34 11.14 11.88
CA ILE A 63 -13.15 10.53 12.53
C ILE A 63 -11.82 11.09 11.97
N GLY A 64 -11.83 12.12 11.11
CA GLY A 64 -10.60 12.71 10.56
C GLY A 64 -9.92 11.81 9.51
N LEU A 65 -10.71 11.01 8.78
CA LEU A 65 -10.24 10.04 7.78
C LEU A 65 -10.20 10.60 6.34
N GLU A 66 -10.32 11.92 6.17
CA GLU A 66 -10.24 12.61 4.88
C GLU A 66 -8.94 12.35 4.09
N ASN A 67 -7.86 11.98 4.82
CA ASN A 67 -6.55 11.69 4.26
C ASN A 67 -6.27 10.18 4.08
N THR A 68 -7.29 9.32 4.08
CA THR A 68 -7.13 7.87 3.95
C THR A 68 -7.49 7.29 2.59
N LEU A 69 -6.72 6.28 2.16
CA LEU A 69 -6.86 5.60 0.88
C LEU A 69 -6.84 4.09 1.08
N ASN A 70 -7.62 3.36 0.28
CA ASN A 70 -7.49 1.92 0.14
C ASN A 70 -6.68 1.62 -1.13
N ILE A 71 -5.46 1.14 -0.94
CA ILE A 71 -4.57 0.73 -2.01
C ILE A 71 -4.67 -0.79 -2.16
N ARG A 72 -5.18 -1.26 -3.28
CA ARG A 72 -5.15 -2.67 -3.65
C ARG A 72 -3.88 -2.95 -4.43
N ILE A 73 -3.12 -3.96 -4.03
CA ILE A 73 -1.94 -4.46 -4.77
C ILE A 73 -2.04 -5.97 -4.97
N LYS A 74 -1.31 -6.50 -5.94
CA LYS A 74 -1.17 -7.95 -6.09
C LYS A 74 -0.43 -8.56 -4.91
N TYR A 75 -0.95 -9.70 -4.45
CA TYR A 75 -0.29 -10.48 -3.42
C TYR A 75 1.10 -10.94 -3.89
N CYS A 76 2.07 -10.88 -2.99
CA CYS A 76 3.34 -11.59 -3.15
C CYS A 76 3.84 -12.06 -1.77
N ASN A 77 4.67 -13.11 -1.78
CA ASN A 77 5.16 -13.71 -0.53
C ASN A 77 5.93 -12.72 0.36
N LEU A 78 6.62 -11.76 -0.25
CA LEU A 78 7.33 -10.70 0.47
C LEU A 78 6.37 -9.86 1.33
N LEU A 79 5.16 -9.54 0.85
CA LEU A 79 4.16 -8.81 1.64
C LEU A 79 3.69 -9.63 2.83
N LYS A 80 3.50 -10.95 2.66
CA LYS A 80 3.16 -11.84 3.77
C LYS A 80 4.28 -11.85 4.81
N GLU A 81 5.54 -11.94 4.40
CA GLU A 81 6.64 -11.91 5.36
C GLU A 81 6.73 -10.58 6.11
N ILE A 82 6.63 -9.47 5.39
CA ILE A 82 6.70 -8.12 5.94
C ILE A 82 5.55 -7.83 6.91
N PHE A 83 4.30 -8.10 6.50
CA PHE A 83 3.12 -7.66 7.25
C PHE A 83 2.51 -8.74 8.14
N PHE A 84 2.71 -10.03 7.87
CA PHE A 84 2.16 -11.10 8.70
C PHE A 84 3.13 -11.55 9.81
N LYS A 85 4.44 -11.64 9.50
CA LYS A 85 5.45 -12.24 10.41
C LYS A 85 6.25 -11.24 11.25
N SER A 86 6.24 -9.94 10.94
CA SER A 86 6.97 -8.92 11.72
C SER A 86 6.18 -8.47 12.95
N ASP A 87 6.82 -8.18 14.08
CA ASP A 87 6.16 -7.62 15.28
C ASP A 87 5.84 -6.12 15.17
N ASN A 88 6.40 -5.41 14.18
CA ASN A 88 6.25 -3.95 13.95
C ASN A 88 5.52 -3.60 12.63
N LYS A 89 4.59 -4.47 12.24
CA LYS A 89 3.88 -4.57 10.94
C LYS A 89 3.59 -3.26 10.19
N ASN A 90 3.12 -2.24 10.90
CA ASN A 90 2.50 -1.04 10.31
C ASN A 90 3.34 0.24 10.51
N ARG A 91 4.38 0.19 11.36
CA ARG A 91 5.17 1.39 11.71
C ARG A 91 6.40 1.56 10.84
N GLU A 92 7.06 0.45 10.48
CA GLU A 92 8.31 0.46 9.73
C GLU A 92 8.10 0.62 8.23
N TYR A 93 7.00 0.10 7.69
CA TYR A 93 6.73 0.08 6.26
C TYR A 93 5.69 1.12 5.87
N LYS A 94 5.93 1.78 4.74
CA LYS A 94 5.08 2.83 4.16
C LYS A 94 4.82 2.53 2.69
N VAL A 95 3.78 3.15 2.14
CA VAL A 95 3.58 3.17 0.69
C VAL A 95 4.05 4.52 0.16
N LYS A 96 4.89 4.52 -0.88
CA LYS A 96 5.20 5.69 -1.67
C LYS A 96 4.43 5.61 -2.99
N TRP A 97 3.62 6.62 -3.25
CA TRP A 97 2.88 6.78 -4.50
C TRP A 97 2.88 8.25 -4.91
N ASN A 98 3.18 8.52 -6.18
CA ASN A 98 3.27 9.89 -6.72
C ASN A 98 4.15 10.83 -5.87
N ASN A 99 5.28 10.33 -5.37
CA ASN A 99 6.20 11.02 -4.46
C ASN A 99 5.62 11.43 -3.09
N ILE A 100 4.45 10.91 -2.72
CA ILE A 100 3.82 11.08 -1.40
C ILE A 100 4.02 9.80 -0.59
N ILE A 101 4.37 9.93 0.69
CA ILE A 101 4.50 8.82 1.63
C ILE A 101 3.20 8.67 2.43
N PHE A 102 2.73 7.43 2.53
CA PHE A 102 1.54 7.07 3.27
C PHE A 102 1.86 6.04 4.35
N ASP A 103 1.31 6.29 5.53
CA ASP A 103 1.31 5.39 6.67
C ASP A 103 0.33 4.25 6.46
N ILE A 104 0.84 3.02 6.45
CA ILE A 104 0.00 1.82 6.42
C ILE A 104 -0.54 1.60 7.82
N PHE A 105 -1.85 1.66 8.01
CA PHE A 105 -2.46 1.43 9.33
C PHE A 105 -3.24 0.11 9.40
N LEU A 106 -3.63 -0.46 8.26
CA LEU A 106 -4.24 -1.79 8.18
C LEU A 106 -3.79 -2.52 6.91
N VAL A 107 -3.60 -3.82 7.02
CA VAL A 107 -3.30 -4.72 5.90
C VAL A 107 -4.32 -5.86 5.91
N ASP A 108 -5.04 -6.04 4.81
CA ASP A 108 -6.05 -7.08 4.64
C ASP A 108 -5.66 -8.01 3.48
N PHE A 109 -5.46 -9.29 3.82
CA PHE A 109 -5.09 -10.35 2.87
C PHE A 109 -6.31 -11.06 2.25
N LEU A 110 -7.52 -10.53 2.43
CA LEU A 110 -8.76 -11.01 1.79
C LEU A 110 -8.97 -12.52 1.98
N GLY A 111 -8.82 -13.00 3.21
CA GLY A 111 -8.96 -14.43 3.53
C GLY A 111 -7.82 -15.31 3.03
N PHE A 112 -6.64 -14.75 2.76
CA PHE A 112 -5.45 -15.46 2.27
C PHE A 112 -5.67 -16.19 0.95
N ASN A 113 -6.50 -15.64 0.07
CA ASN A 113 -6.68 -16.17 -1.29
C ASN A 113 -5.42 -16.04 -2.17
N ASN A 114 -4.38 -15.34 -1.69
CA ASN A 114 -3.11 -15.09 -2.37
C ASN A 114 -3.26 -14.37 -3.72
N GLU A 115 -4.35 -13.65 -3.94
CA GLU A 115 -4.57 -12.90 -5.18
C GLU A 115 -4.21 -11.42 -5.00
N ASP A 116 -4.82 -10.79 -4.01
CA ASP A 116 -4.75 -9.35 -3.77
C ASP A 116 -4.54 -9.07 -2.27
N VAL A 117 -3.96 -7.91 -1.98
CA VAL A 117 -3.82 -7.36 -0.62
C VAL A 117 -4.36 -5.94 -0.65
N ILE A 118 -5.16 -5.58 0.35
CA ILE A 118 -5.63 -4.20 0.55
C ILE A 118 -4.80 -3.58 1.67
N LEU A 119 -4.10 -2.50 1.34
CA LEU A 119 -3.41 -1.62 2.27
C LEU A 119 -4.33 -0.43 2.54
N LYS A 120 -4.79 -0.27 3.78
CA LYS A 120 -5.43 0.98 4.20
C LYS A 120 -4.34 1.91 4.69
N VAL A 121 -4.23 3.06 4.03
CA VAL A 121 -3.14 3.99 4.24
C VAL A 121 -3.66 5.38 4.57
N ARG A 122 -2.90 6.16 5.32
CA ARG A 122 -3.17 7.58 5.58
C ARG A 122 -1.99 8.42 5.11
N ARG A 123 -2.25 9.61 4.59
CA ARG A 123 -1.17 10.55 4.26
C ARG A 123 -0.45 10.97 5.55
N LEU A 124 0.89 11.06 5.47
CA LEU A 124 1.68 11.79 6.47
C LEU A 124 1.68 13.27 6.08
N ASP A 125 1.21 14.13 6.98
CA ASP A 125 1.30 15.59 6.86
C ASP A 125 2.67 16.10 7.32
#